data_AF-A0A920RCE6-F1
#
_entry.id   AF-A0A920RCE6-F1
#
_cell.length_a   1.000
_cell.length_b   1.000
_cell.length_c   1.000
_cell.angle_alpha   90.00
_cell.angle_beta   90.00
_cell.angle_gamma   90.00
#
_symmetry.space_group_name_H-M   'P 1'
#
loop_
_entity.id
_entity.type
_entity.pdbx_description
1 polymer ?
#
loop_
_entity_poly.entity_id
_entity_poly.type
_entity_poly.pdbx_seq_one_letter_code
_entity_poly.pdbx_strand_id
1 'polypeptide(L)' 'MDTAIAFRTAVISGDTLYIQAGAGIVADSIPAHEWQETMNKGRAIFRAVAVAAAGLESRTIQT' A
#
# COMPACT_ATOMS: atom_id res chain seq x y z
N MET A 1 -24.49 -1.09 -12.72
CA MET A 1 -23.19 -0.41 -12.49
C MET A 1 -22.60 -1.02 -11.24
N ASP A 2 -21.32 -1.37 -11.25
CA ASP A 2 -20.60 -1.94 -10.10
C ASP A 2 -19.35 -1.08 -9.84
N THR A 3 -19.15 -0.63 -8.61
CA THR A 3 -18.08 0.28 -8.21
C THR A 3 -17.54 -0.08 -6.83
N ALA A 4 -16.25 0.16 -6.62
CA ALA A 4 -15.57 -0.04 -5.36
C ALA A 4 -14.98 1.27 -4.83
N ILE A 5 -14.89 1.39 -3.51
CA ILE A 5 -14.17 2.50 -2.87
C ILE A 5 -12.66 2.30 -3.15
N ALA A 6 -11.96 3.37 -3.54
CA ALA A 6 -10.54 3.35 -3.84
C ALA A 6 -9.64 3.32 -2.59
N PHE A 7 -9.84 2.34 -1.71
CA PHE A 7 -8.97 2.07 -0.57
C PHE A 7 -8.09 0.85 -0.85
N ARG A 8 -6.90 0.78 -0.23
CA ARG A 8 -5.84 -0.18 -0.58
C ARG A 8 -5.47 -0.14 -2.07
N THR A 9 -5.54 1.04 -2.67
CA THR A 9 -5.15 1.30 -4.05
C THR A 9 -3.75 1.92 -4.08
N ALA A 10 -2.96 1.57 -5.09
CA ALA A 10 -1.71 2.24 -5.42
C ALA A 10 -1.89 3.01 -6.73
N VAL A 11 -1.35 4.22 -6.80
CA VAL A 11 -1.34 5.02 -8.03
C VAL A 11 0.11 5.24 -8.44
N ILE A 12 0.44 4.94 -9.69
CA ILE A 12 1.78 5.17 -10.25
C ILE A 12 1.72 6.42 -11.11
N SER A 13 2.65 7.36 -10.86
CA SER A 13 2.84 8.53 -11.70
C SER A 13 4.33 8.70 -11.98
N GLY A 14 4.71 8.55 -13.25
CA GLY A 14 6.12 8.39 -13.63
C GLY A 14 6.74 7.17 -12.94
N ASP A 15 7.88 7.39 -12.28
CA ASP A 15 8.61 6.35 -11.56
C ASP A 15 8.25 6.28 -10.05
N THR A 16 7.22 7.01 -9.62
CA THR A 16 6.81 7.05 -8.21
C THR A 16 5.48 6.34 -7.99
N LEU A 17 5.47 5.44 -7.01
CA LEU A 17 4.27 4.75 -6.53
C LEU A 17 3.73 5.42 -5.27
N TYR A 18 2.50 5.90 -5.34
CA TYR A 18 1.79 6.57 -4.26
C TYR A 18 0.80 5.62 -3.59
N ILE A 19 0.84 5.58 -2.26
CA ILE A 19 -0.08 4.80 -1.43
C ILE A 19 -0.69 5.74 -0.41
N GLN A 20 -2.01 5.70 -0.28
CA GLN A 20 -2.73 6.39 0.77
C GLN A 20 -3.33 5.38 1.74
N ALA A 21 -3.08 5.61 3.03
CA ALA A 21 -3.71 4.89 4.12
C ALA A 21 -4.13 5.90 5.20
N GLY A 22 -5.14 5.55 5.98
CA GLY A 22 -5.58 6.36 7.10
C GLY A 22 -6.30 5.53 8.16
N ALA A 23 -6.68 6.20 9.24
CA ALA A 23 -7.42 5.66 10.36
C ALA A 23 -8.65 6.51 10.67
N GLY A 24 -9.66 5.90 11.29
CA GLY A 24 -10.85 6.60 11.74
C GLY A 24 -10.64 7.06 13.18
N ILE A 25 -10.60 8.36 13.41
CA ILE A 25 -10.35 8.91 14.75
C ILE A 25 -11.67 9.04 15.52
N VAL A 26 -11.69 8.53 16.74
CA VAL A 26 -12.80 8.65 17.70
C VAL A 26 -12.32 9.32 18.99
N ALA A 27 -13.24 9.61 19.91
CA ALA A 27 -12.95 10.43 21.11
C ALA A 27 -11.88 9.82 22.04
N ASP A 28 -11.78 8.50 22.06
CA ASP A 28 -10.86 7.69 22.86
C ASP A 28 -9.65 7.18 22.06
N SER A 29 -9.48 7.62 20.80
CA SER A 29 -8.35 7.22 19.97
C SER A 29 -7.01 7.63 20.58
N ILE A 30 -6.05 6.70 20.53
CA ILE A 30 -4.67 6.93 20.96
C ILE A 30 -3.82 7.18 19.72
N PRO A 31 -3.19 8.37 19.54
CA PRO A 31 -2.47 8.71 18.31
C PRO A 31 -1.44 7.67 17.85
N ALA A 32 -0.73 7.05 18.81
CA ALA A 32 0.25 6.00 18.52
C ALA A 32 -0.38 4.74 17.92
N HIS A 33 -1.57 4.34 18.38
CA HIS A 33 -2.28 3.17 17.87
C HIS A 33 -2.82 3.42 16.46
N GLU A 34 -3.41 4.60 16.22
CA GLU A 34 -3.97 4.98 14.92
C GLU A 34 -2.89 5.10 13.84
N TRP A 35 -1.71 5.61 14.22
CA TRP A 35 -0.54 5.59 13.36
C TRP A 35 -0.12 4.17 12.99
N GLN A 36 -0.04 3.28 13.98
CA GLN A 36 0.32 1.89 13.76
C GLN A 36 -0.70 1.17 12.87
N GLU A 37 -1.99 1.44 13.04
CA GLU A 37 -3.06 0.92 12.19
C GLU A 37 -2.91 1.40 10.74
N THR A 38 -2.67 2.70 10.55
CA THR A 38 -2.45 3.31 9.23
C THR A 38 -1.29 2.64 8.51
N MET A 39 -0.16 2.44 9.20
CA MET A 39 1.00 1.73 8.66
C MET A 39 0.70 0.25 8.36
N ASN A 40 -0.06 -0.42 9.23
CA ASN A 40 -0.46 -1.81 9.02
C ASN A 40 -1.35 -1.97 7.78
N LYS A 41 -2.29 -1.05 7.54
CA LYS A 41 -3.15 -1.03 6.34
C LYS A 41 -2.33 -0.84 5.06
N GLY A 42 -1.37 0.10 5.07
CA GLY A 42 -0.47 0.34 3.93
C GLY A 42 0.49 -0.82 3.64
N ARG A 43 0.92 -1.55 4.68
CA ARG A 43 1.91 -2.65 4.57
C ARG A 43 1.52 -3.72 3.55
N ALA A 44 0.22 -3.98 3.35
CA ALA A 44 -0.24 -4.95 2.35
C ALA A 44 0.24 -4.60 0.94
N ILE A 45 0.12 -3.33 0.54
CA ILE A 45 0.57 -2.87 -0.77
C ILE A 45 2.10 -2.88 -0.86
N PHE A 46 2.79 -2.40 0.17
CA PHE A 46 4.26 -2.43 0.20
C PHE A 46 4.80 -3.86 0.01
N ARG A 47 4.20 -4.86 0.65
CA ARG A 47 4.55 -6.27 0.46
C ARG A 47 4.29 -6.73 -0.97
N ALA A 48 3.13 -6.37 -1.54
CA ALA A 48 2.81 -6.73 -2.92
C ALA A 48 3.83 -6.14 -3.91
N VAL A 49 4.23 -4.88 -3.72
CA VAL A 49 5.26 -4.21 -4.53
C VAL A 49 6.61 -4.91 -4.38
N ALA A 50 7.03 -5.25 -3.16
CA ALA A 50 8.30 -5.95 -2.92
C ALA A 50 8.34 -7.33 -3.61
N VAL A 51 7.25 -8.10 -3.54
CA VAL A 51 7.14 -9.39 -4.21
C VAL A 51 7.16 -9.22 -5.74
N ALA A 52 6.43 -8.22 -6.26
CA ALA A 52 6.43 -7.93 -7.69
C ALA A 52 7.83 -7.53 -8.19
N ALA A 53 8.54 -6.68 -7.45
CA ALA A 53 9.91 -6.28 -7.76
C ALA A 53 10.88 -7.46 -7.76
N ALA A 54 10.84 -8.32 -6.74
CA ALA A 54 11.69 -9.51 -6.66
C ALA A 54 11.42 -10.50 -7.82
N GLY A 55 10.17 -10.62 -8.26
CA GLY A 55 9.81 -11.46 -9.41
C GLY A 55 10.35 -10.95 -10.75
N LEU A 56 10.58 -9.64 -10.87
CA LEU A 56 11.14 -9.02 -12.08
C LEU A 56 12.64 -9.28 -12.23
N GLU A 57 13.40 -9.38 -11.12
CA GLU A 57 14.85 -9.63 -11.16
C GLU A 57 15.22 -11.02 -11.73
N SER A 58 14.33 -12.01 -11.62
CA SER A 58 14.57 -13.36 -12.16
C SER A 58 14.50 -13.47 -13.69
N ARG A 59 13.97 -12.44 -14.38
CA ARG A 59 13.68 -12.47 -15.83
C ARG A 59 14.74 -11.81 -16.71
N THR A 60 15.81 -11.25 -16.12
CA THR A 60 16.84 -10.52 -16.88
C THR A 60 18.01 -11.39 -17.35
N ILE A 61 18.12 -12.65 -16.91
CA ILE A 61 19.21 -13.56 -17.34
C ILE A 61 18.63 -14.78 -18.06
N GLN A 62 18.19 -14.58 -19.30
CA GLN A 62 18.02 -15.66 -20.28
C GLN A 62 18.12 -15.09 -21.71
N THR A 63 19.34 -14.66 -22.04
CA THR A 63 19.86 -14.48 -23.41
C THR A 63 21.26 -15.04 -23.41
#